data_AF-A0AAV1M3U4-F1
#
_entry.id   AF-A0AAV1M3U4-F1
#
_cell.length_a   1.000
_cell.length_b   1.000
_cell.length_c   1.000
_cell.angle_alpha   90.00
_cell.angle_beta   90.00
_cell.angle_gamma   90.00
#
_symmetry.space_group_name_H-M   'P 1'
#
loop_
_entity.id
_entity.type
_entity.pdbx_description
1 polymer ?
#
loop_
_entity_poly.entity_id
_entity_poly.type
_entity_poly.pdbx_seq_one_letter_code
_entity_poly.pdbx_strand_id
1 'polypeptide(L)'
;MLLADAAISVQQFDSRLRELQRERIRVQEKNELLELHLHQLHQEMNVLNRFEAQEDRLAERVYAKLMQIRGIQDQIQDCEQRIEEHKTEKEQLDTACQEMQRQFKQLVQDNKFADFLRRIFKKKYRPPRDRDDDESSESESSSSSSEEEDEGSLDSRDIGPIRLDPNVCPEGCDKAIYDKTYELRNNRHQYEHEMLEKDRLIDLLRKDIDAHNKVKRTLSTQLDKRKNDLKEFMMEKQSCMNEVDQVVVLRYDQIRASAIRDCTEAQGLSNTVVFPERLLMKLRQRVVELQDEIKQQKQRQKINRTHLFRMNIDLKAMEAQAQELRAKMRDVLTRKLGKPRHVDRTLDDLLRQMTRRHKFSATLGSLTQIMQQLRQWHERHGELEKKYLKLLNQYSERLRLAAALQADVLPQKRSKEPTVMAGGYEPEEYKRDVVRLRIIRSQQLQQIEALSGEINSLRLKPLSQVSQPAELPPAESERSQIHLSVLPRVTPLQRKKYFPITPLGSQTQLIHDVNITKLLYDCLDAMRVTRDDADQLLKDLTDELPDVLSGMKSRYEVIDSLVRKWLLKYGGDPSHYKKQTRAFDSLATLADRLIKQHVSLSYGPF
;
A
#
# COMPACT_ATOMS: atom_id res chain seq x y z
N MET A 1 3.45 45.84 -79.82
CA MET A 1 3.92 45.43 -78.47
C MET A 1 2.97 45.91 -77.37
N LEU A 2 2.70 47.21 -77.24
CA LEU A 2 1.84 47.77 -76.17
C LEU A 2 0.44 47.13 -76.02
N LEU A 3 -0.23 46.76 -77.11
CA LEU A 3 -1.55 46.09 -77.04
C LEU A 3 -1.48 44.64 -76.54
N ALA A 4 -0.38 43.94 -76.80
CA ALA A 4 -0.18 42.57 -76.31
C ALA A 4 0.14 42.57 -74.81
N ASP A 5 0.95 43.53 -74.36
CA ASP A 5 1.26 43.71 -72.93
C ASP A 5 0.01 44.11 -72.13
N ALA A 6 -0.84 44.97 -72.69
CA ALA A 6 -2.13 45.31 -72.09
C ALA A 6 -3.07 44.09 -71.98
N ALA A 7 -3.13 43.24 -73.02
CA ALA A 7 -3.94 42.03 -73.00
C ALA A 7 -3.46 41.02 -71.93
N ILE A 8 -2.13 40.87 -71.77
CA ILE A 8 -1.54 40.01 -70.72
C ILE A 8 -1.87 40.57 -69.33
N SER A 9 -1.78 41.88 -69.13
CA SER A 9 -2.12 42.53 -67.86
C SER A 9 -3.59 42.35 -67.47
N VAL A 10 -4.51 42.48 -68.44
CA VAL A 10 -5.95 42.19 -68.23
C VAL A 10 -6.17 40.73 -67.86
N GLN A 11 -5.50 39.79 -68.54
CA GLN A 11 -5.60 38.36 -68.19
C GLN A 11 -5.08 38.04 -66.78
N GLN A 12 -3.99 38.69 -66.35
CA GLN A 12 -3.46 38.55 -64.99
C GLN A 12 -4.38 39.16 -63.93
N PHE A 13 -5.02 40.29 -64.25
CA PHE A 13 -6.03 40.89 -63.39
C PHE A 13 -7.25 39.96 -63.25
N ASP A 14 -7.75 39.42 -64.36
CA ASP A 14 -8.89 38.49 -64.36
C ASP A 14 -8.57 37.19 -63.62
N SER A 15 -7.34 36.66 -63.75
CA SER A 15 -6.93 35.48 -63.00
C SER A 15 -6.88 35.76 -61.50
N ARG A 16 -6.34 36.90 -61.10
CA ARG A 16 -6.29 37.34 -59.69
C ARG A 16 -7.70 37.58 -59.12
N LEU A 17 -8.61 38.14 -59.93
CA LEU A 17 -10.00 38.32 -59.52
C LEU A 17 -10.69 36.96 -59.28
N ARG A 18 -10.45 35.98 -60.16
CA ARG A 18 -10.96 34.61 -59.98
C ARG A 18 -10.38 33.92 -58.75
N GLU A 19 -9.10 34.15 -58.44
CA GLU A 19 -8.46 33.64 -57.22
C GLU A 19 -9.10 34.24 -55.97
N LEU A 20 -9.25 35.58 -55.92
CA LEU A 20 -9.89 36.27 -54.80
C LEU A 20 -11.35 35.84 -54.62
N GLN A 21 -12.09 35.58 -55.70
CA GLN A 21 -13.45 35.04 -55.61
C GLN A 21 -13.47 33.64 -54.98
N ARG A 22 -12.54 32.75 -55.35
CA ARG A 22 -12.41 31.42 -54.74
C ARG A 22 -12.03 31.51 -53.26
N GLU A 23 -11.14 32.42 -52.91
CA GLU A 23 -10.74 32.67 -51.52
C GLU A 23 -11.93 33.19 -50.71
N ARG A 24 -12.69 34.15 -51.24
CA ARG A 24 -13.89 34.68 -50.58
C ARG A 24 -14.88 33.57 -50.23
N ILE A 25 -15.17 32.68 -51.18
CA ILE A 25 -16.10 31.56 -50.97
C ILE A 25 -15.57 30.62 -49.87
N ARG A 26 -14.29 30.25 -49.90
CA ARG A 26 -13.68 29.40 -48.87
C ARG A 26 -13.69 30.04 -47.48
N VAL A 27 -13.48 31.35 -47.41
CA VAL A 27 -13.54 32.08 -46.13
C VAL A 27 -14.97 32.13 -45.62
N GLN A 28 -15.96 32.38 -46.49
CA GLN A 28 -17.38 32.35 -46.13
C GLN A 28 -17.81 30.97 -45.61
N GLU A 29 -17.47 29.90 -46.32
CA GLU A 29 -17.73 28.52 -45.89
C GLU A 29 -17.13 28.23 -44.50
N LYS A 30 -15.86 28.58 -44.29
CA LYS A 30 -15.21 28.40 -42.99
C LYS A 30 -15.87 29.21 -41.89
N ASN A 31 -16.31 30.43 -42.18
CA ASN A 31 -16.97 31.27 -41.19
C ASN A 31 -18.31 30.65 -40.75
N GLU A 32 -19.14 30.20 -41.70
CA GLU A 32 -20.40 29.51 -41.40
C GLU A 32 -20.17 28.22 -40.59
N LEU A 33 -19.14 27.44 -40.92
CA LEU A 33 -18.79 26.24 -40.14
C LEU A 33 -18.32 26.55 -38.72
N LEU A 34 -17.56 27.64 -38.53
CA LEU A 34 -17.13 28.10 -37.21
C LEU A 34 -18.31 28.60 -36.38
N GLU A 35 -19.25 29.32 -37.00
CA GLU A 35 -20.48 29.75 -36.35
C GLU A 35 -21.31 28.54 -35.88
N LEU A 36 -21.50 27.53 -36.73
CA LEU A 36 -22.19 26.29 -36.35
C LEU A 36 -21.48 25.55 -35.22
N HIS A 37 -20.14 25.49 -35.26
CA HIS A 37 -19.35 24.88 -34.18
C HIS A 37 -19.50 25.65 -32.86
N LEU A 38 -19.53 26.99 -32.91
CA LEU A 38 -19.77 27.81 -31.73
C LEU A 38 -21.17 27.57 -31.15
N HIS A 39 -22.19 27.41 -32.00
CA HIS A 39 -23.54 27.04 -31.56
C HIS A 39 -23.56 25.67 -30.87
N GLN A 40 -22.86 24.67 -31.44
CA GLN A 40 -22.69 23.36 -30.82
C GLN A 40 -22.05 23.48 -29.43
N LEU A 41 -20.90 24.14 -29.32
CA LEU A 41 -20.20 24.34 -28.05
C LEU A 41 -21.07 25.07 -27.02
N HIS A 42 -21.89 26.02 -27.46
CA HIS A 42 -22.82 26.72 -26.58
C HIS A 42 -23.92 25.78 -26.05
N GLN A 43 -24.47 24.90 -26.90
CA GLN A 43 -25.43 23.88 -26.47
C GLN A 43 -24.80 22.88 -25.49
N GLU A 44 -23.61 22.37 -25.78
CA GLU A 44 -22.85 21.49 -24.88
C GLU A 44 -22.59 22.16 -23.52
N MET A 45 -22.13 23.41 -23.54
CA MET A 45 -21.90 24.21 -22.33
C MET A 45 -23.18 24.38 -21.51
N ASN A 46 -24.32 24.64 -22.16
CA ASN A 46 -25.60 24.77 -21.48
C ASN A 46 -26.03 23.45 -20.81
N VAL A 47 -25.77 22.30 -21.46
CA VAL A 47 -25.97 20.99 -20.82
C VAL A 47 -25.04 20.85 -19.62
N LEU A 48 -23.73 21.06 -19.78
CA LEU A 48 -22.76 20.93 -18.67
C LEU A 48 -23.14 21.80 -17.46
N ASN A 49 -23.46 23.07 -17.67
CA ASN A 49 -23.82 24.01 -16.60
C ASN A 49 -25.09 23.58 -15.83
N ARG A 50 -26.05 22.91 -16.49
CA ARG A 50 -27.27 22.40 -15.82
C ARG A 50 -26.95 21.23 -14.89
N PHE A 51 -26.00 20.38 -15.26
CA PHE A 51 -25.67 19.16 -14.53
C PHE A 51 -24.58 19.36 -13.46
N GLU A 52 -23.65 20.30 -13.64
CA GLU A 52 -22.47 20.50 -12.78
C GLU A 52 -22.82 20.62 -11.29
N ALA A 53 -23.70 21.56 -10.93
CA ALA A 53 -24.03 21.80 -9.51
C ALA A 53 -24.71 20.59 -8.83
N GLN A 54 -25.44 19.75 -9.57
CA GLN A 54 -26.07 18.56 -9.02
C GLN A 54 -25.09 17.38 -8.97
N GLU A 55 -24.23 17.23 -9.98
CA GLU A 55 -23.16 16.25 -10.03
C GLU A 55 -22.21 16.44 -8.85
N ASP A 56 -21.75 17.68 -8.60
CA ASP A 56 -20.88 18.02 -7.48
C ASP A 56 -21.51 17.66 -6.14
N ARG A 57 -22.79 18.00 -5.94
CA ARG A 57 -23.53 17.64 -4.71
C ARG A 57 -23.63 16.13 -4.52
N LEU A 58 -23.82 15.36 -5.59
CA LEU A 58 -23.87 13.89 -5.51
C LEU A 58 -22.47 13.31 -5.26
N ALA A 59 -21.43 13.83 -5.91
CA ALA A 59 -20.04 13.44 -5.69
C ALA A 59 -19.61 13.72 -4.24
N GLU A 60 -19.93 14.88 -3.69
CA GLU A 60 -19.67 15.25 -2.29
C GLU A 60 -20.36 14.27 -1.32
N ARG A 61 -21.62 13.89 -1.59
CA ARG A 61 -22.34 12.90 -0.76
C ARG A 61 -21.66 11.53 -0.80
N VAL A 62 -21.19 11.08 -1.96
CA VAL A 62 -20.43 9.84 -2.10
C VAL A 62 -19.12 9.93 -1.33
N TYR A 63 -18.40 11.05 -1.48
CA TYR A 63 -17.12 11.29 -0.81
C TYR A 63 -17.28 11.32 0.72
N ALA A 64 -18.28 12.04 1.23
CA ALA A 64 -18.58 12.09 2.66
C ALA A 64 -18.86 10.70 3.24
N LYS A 65 -19.63 9.86 2.53
CA LYS A 65 -19.88 8.47 2.96
C LYS A 65 -18.63 7.60 2.88
N LEU A 66 -17.77 7.80 1.88
CA LEU A 66 -16.49 7.11 1.77
C LEU A 66 -15.57 7.47 2.94
N MET A 67 -15.50 8.75 3.32
CA MET A 67 -14.75 9.20 4.49
C MET A 67 -15.29 8.60 5.79
N GLN A 68 -16.61 8.48 5.96
CA GLN A 68 -17.22 7.81 7.12
C GLN A 68 -16.80 6.34 7.22
N ILE A 69 -16.82 5.60 6.10
CA ILE A 69 -16.37 4.19 6.08
C ILE A 69 -14.89 4.09 6.43
N ARG A 70 -14.07 5.00 5.92
CA ARG A 70 -12.64 5.05 6.25
C ARG A 70 -12.44 5.31 7.74
N GLY A 71 -13.14 6.28 8.33
CA GLY A 71 -13.06 6.55 9.77
C GLY A 71 -13.41 5.34 10.63
N ILE A 72 -14.43 4.55 10.25
CA ILE A 72 -14.74 3.29 10.95
C ILE A 72 -13.67 2.23 10.71
N GLN A 73 -13.07 2.19 9.52
CA GLN A 73 -11.97 1.26 9.25
C GLN A 73 -10.75 1.58 10.11
N ASP A 74 -10.44 2.87 10.31
CA ASP A 74 -9.35 3.33 11.16
C ASP A 74 -9.65 2.94 12.63
N GLN A 75 -10.90 3.12 13.11
CA GLN A 75 -11.32 2.65 14.44
C GLN A 75 -11.15 1.13 14.63
N ILE A 76 -11.47 0.32 13.61
CA ILE A 76 -11.25 -1.13 13.64
C ILE A 76 -9.76 -1.44 13.77
N GLN A 77 -8.90 -0.74 13.02
CA GLN A 77 -7.45 -0.92 13.09
C GLN A 77 -6.89 -0.55 14.46
N ASP A 78 -7.38 0.54 15.08
CA ASP A 78 -6.99 0.92 16.43
C ASP A 78 -7.39 -0.14 17.46
N CYS A 79 -8.59 -0.72 17.35
CA CYS A 79 -9.02 -1.83 18.20
C CYS A 79 -8.15 -3.10 17.97
N GLU A 80 -7.81 -3.41 16.72
CA GLU A 80 -6.93 -4.53 16.38
C GLU A 80 -5.52 -4.36 16.98
N GLN A 81 -4.96 -3.15 16.91
CA GLN A 81 -3.67 -2.82 17.53
C GLN A 81 -3.72 -2.99 19.05
N ARG A 82 -4.76 -2.47 19.72
CA ARG A 82 -4.94 -2.65 21.18
C ARG A 82 -5.09 -4.12 21.59
N ILE A 83 -5.74 -4.95 20.75
CA ILE A 83 -5.81 -6.40 20.98
C ILE A 83 -4.41 -7.02 20.89
N GLU A 84 -3.59 -6.61 19.93
CA GLU A 84 -2.22 -7.08 19.81
C GLU A 84 -1.37 -6.66 21.01
N GLU A 85 -1.46 -5.40 21.45
CA GLU A 85 -0.79 -4.89 22.67
C GLU A 85 -1.13 -5.76 23.89
N HIS A 86 -2.42 -5.95 24.19
CA HIS A 86 -2.84 -6.78 25.33
C HIS A 86 -2.43 -8.26 25.21
N LYS A 87 -2.35 -8.80 23.99
CA LYS A 87 -1.80 -10.16 23.78
C LYS A 87 -0.31 -10.22 24.08
N THR A 88 0.47 -9.22 23.65
CA THR A 88 1.90 -9.18 23.95
C THR A 88 2.17 -9.00 25.45
N GLU A 89 1.39 -8.18 26.14
CA GLU A 89 1.45 -8.04 27.60
C GLU A 89 1.11 -9.36 28.30
N LYS A 90 0.09 -10.08 27.82
CA LYS A 90 -0.26 -11.41 28.33
C LYS A 90 0.86 -12.43 28.12
N GLU A 91 1.53 -12.43 26.97
CA GLU A 91 2.69 -13.28 26.71
C GLU A 91 3.85 -12.95 27.66
N GLN A 92 4.10 -11.67 27.94
CA GLN A 92 5.11 -11.24 28.92
C GLN A 92 4.76 -11.75 30.32
N LEU A 93 3.51 -11.61 30.76
CA LEU A 93 3.03 -12.14 32.04
C LEU A 93 3.16 -13.66 32.12
N ASP A 94 2.87 -14.39 31.03
CA ASP A 94 3.06 -15.84 30.97
C ASP A 94 4.53 -16.23 31.11
N THR A 95 5.45 -15.52 30.43
CA THR A 95 6.90 -15.75 30.59
C THR A 95 7.38 -15.46 32.01
N ALA A 96 6.88 -14.40 32.65
CA ALA A 96 7.17 -14.09 34.05
C ALA A 96 6.66 -15.20 34.99
N CYS A 97 5.44 -15.71 34.78
CA CYS A 97 4.90 -16.87 35.50
C CYS A 97 5.78 -18.12 35.35
N GLN A 98 6.27 -18.41 34.14
CA GLN A 98 7.17 -19.54 33.88
C GLN A 98 8.53 -19.36 34.58
N GLU A 99 9.08 -18.15 34.61
CA GLU A 99 10.31 -17.84 35.34
C GLU A 99 10.13 -18.00 36.85
N MET A 100 9.03 -17.51 37.42
CA MET A 100 8.69 -17.71 38.83
C MET A 100 8.55 -19.21 39.17
N GLN A 101 7.98 -20.00 38.26
CA GLN A 101 7.91 -21.45 38.43
C GLN A 101 9.29 -22.12 38.34
N ARG A 102 10.23 -21.59 37.55
CA ARG A 102 11.63 -22.04 37.52
C ARG A 102 12.37 -21.69 38.81
N GLN A 103 12.21 -20.46 39.31
CA GLN A 103 12.78 -20.00 40.59
C GLN A 103 12.28 -20.86 41.74
N PHE A 104 10.97 -21.13 41.80
CA PHE A 104 10.38 -22.03 42.78
C PHE A 104 10.97 -23.46 42.68
N LYS A 105 11.15 -24.00 41.46
CA LYS A 105 11.77 -25.33 41.28
C LYS A 105 13.22 -25.37 41.79
N GLN A 106 14.01 -24.31 41.55
CA GLN A 106 15.40 -24.22 42.03
C GLN A 106 15.46 -24.12 43.56
N LEU A 107 14.61 -23.30 44.18
CA LEU A 107 14.56 -23.16 45.65
C LEU A 107 14.17 -24.44 46.39
N VAL A 108 13.52 -25.38 45.71
CA VAL A 108 12.92 -26.58 46.31
C VAL A 108 13.68 -27.87 45.94
N GLN A 109 14.73 -27.80 45.11
CA GLN A 109 15.47 -28.99 44.62
C GLN A 109 16.13 -29.82 45.72
N ASP A 110 16.61 -29.20 46.80
CA ASP A 110 17.39 -29.88 47.86
C ASP A 110 16.63 -30.06 49.19
N ASN A 111 15.32 -29.78 49.22
CA ASN A 111 14.54 -29.74 50.47
C ASN A 111 13.68 -31.00 50.70
N LYS A 112 13.77 -31.56 51.91
CA LYS A 112 12.94 -32.71 52.36
C LYS A 112 11.42 -32.44 52.35
N PHE A 113 11.02 -31.17 52.41
CA PHE A 113 9.61 -30.72 52.37
C PHE A 113 9.15 -30.30 50.97
N ALA A 114 9.85 -30.69 49.92
CA ALA A 114 9.59 -30.25 48.56
C ALA A 114 8.15 -30.49 48.08
N ASP A 115 7.55 -31.61 48.45
CA ASP A 115 6.19 -31.97 48.02
C ASP A 115 5.12 -31.16 48.74
N PHE A 116 5.36 -30.80 50.01
CA PHE A 116 4.49 -29.90 50.76
C PHE A 116 4.51 -28.48 50.18
N LEU A 117 5.70 -27.93 49.92
CA LEU A 117 5.87 -26.60 49.32
C LEU A 117 5.29 -26.55 47.88
N ARG A 118 5.45 -27.63 47.10
CA ARG A 118 4.81 -27.75 45.77
C ARG A 118 3.29 -27.68 45.87
N ARG A 119 2.69 -28.27 46.90
CA ARG A 119 1.24 -28.26 47.12
C ARG A 119 0.73 -26.86 47.46
N ILE A 120 1.47 -26.12 48.29
CA ILE A 120 1.18 -24.71 48.61
C ILE A 120 1.28 -23.85 47.35
N PHE A 121 2.39 -23.97 46.60
CA PHE A 121 2.58 -23.20 45.38
C PHE A 121 1.54 -23.55 44.31
N LYS A 122 1.20 -24.83 44.08
CA LYS A 122 0.23 -25.25 43.05
C LYS A 122 -1.22 -24.90 43.35
N LYS A 123 -1.56 -24.48 44.57
CA LYS A 123 -2.93 -24.09 44.93
C LYS A 123 -3.36 -22.91 44.04
N LYS A 124 -4.33 -23.15 43.16
CA LYS A 124 -4.82 -22.20 42.16
C LYS A 124 -5.45 -20.96 42.81
N TYR A 125 -5.40 -19.84 42.10
CA TYR A 125 -6.13 -18.64 42.46
C TYR A 125 -7.63 -18.97 42.51
N ARG A 126 -8.29 -18.61 43.61
CA ARG A 126 -9.75 -18.61 43.71
C ARG A 126 -10.15 -17.14 43.85
N PRO A 127 -10.75 -16.54 42.81
CA PRO A 127 -11.29 -15.19 42.94
C PRO A 127 -12.20 -15.14 44.17
N PRO A 128 -12.10 -14.11 45.02
CA PRO A 128 -13.10 -13.87 46.05
C PRO A 128 -14.47 -13.89 45.39
N ARG A 129 -15.39 -14.73 45.88
CA ARG A 129 -16.80 -14.56 45.56
C ARG A 129 -17.22 -13.32 46.34
N ASP A 130 -17.54 -12.25 45.63
CA ASP A 130 -18.32 -11.17 46.20
C ASP A 130 -19.59 -11.80 46.75
N ARG A 131 -19.70 -11.82 48.08
CA ARG A 131 -20.97 -12.01 48.76
C ARG A 131 -21.68 -10.68 48.63
N ASP A 132 -22.36 -10.49 47.52
CA ASP A 132 -23.46 -9.55 47.48
C ASP A 132 -24.60 -10.17 48.29
N ASP A 133 -24.71 -9.74 49.54
CA ASP A 133 -25.93 -9.87 50.33
C ASP A 133 -26.99 -8.96 49.67
N ASP A 134 -27.63 -9.45 48.61
CA ASP A 134 -28.90 -8.88 48.14
C ASP A 134 -29.86 -10.03 47.87
N GLU A 135 -30.86 -10.13 48.74
CA GLU A 135 -31.95 -11.08 48.61
C GLU A 135 -32.74 -10.83 47.32
N SER A 136 -33.27 -11.94 46.78
CA SER A 136 -34.43 -11.98 45.88
C SER A 136 -34.15 -11.77 44.38
N SER A 137 -33.85 -12.86 43.67
CA SER A 137 -34.82 -13.43 42.71
C SER A 137 -34.32 -14.77 42.17
N GLU A 138 -35.17 -15.78 42.36
CA GLU A 138 -35.13 -17.11 41.76
C GLU A 138 -34.88 -17.06 40.24
N SER A 139 -33.85 -17.79 39.79
CA SER A 139 -33.81 -18.43 38.47
C SER A 139 -32.67 -19.45 38.42
N GLU A 140 -32.94 -20.63 38.95
CA GLU A 140 -32.51 -21.95 38.49
C GLU A 140 -31.96 -21.99 37.05
N SER A 141 -30.64 -22.09 36.94
CA SER A 141 -30.03 -22.88 35.88
C SER A 141 -28.82 -23.63 36.41
N SER A 142 -29.07 -24.88 36.77
CA SER A 142 -28.09 -25.89 37.08
C SER A 142 -27.12 -26.10 35.91
N SER A 143 -25.86 -25.71 36.08
CA SER A 143 -24.75 -26.29 35.33
C SER A 143 -23.82 -26.98 36.32
N SER A 144 -24.04 -28.29 36.41
CA SER A 144 -23.22 -29.26 37.10
C SER A 144 -21.78 -29.19 36.60
N SER A 145 -20.87 -28.67 37.42
CA SER A 145 -19.43 -28.90 37.26
C SER A 145 -19.00 -29.87 38.35
N SER A 146 -19.19 -31.15 38.02
CA SER A 146 -18.62 -32.33 38.63
C SER A 146 -17.19 -32.07 39.15
N GLU A 147 -17.04 -32.17 40.47
CA GLU A 147 -15.76 -32.37 41.13
C GLU A 147 -15.40 -33.85 40.97
N GLU A 148 -14.60 -34.15 39.95
CA GLU A 148 -13.81 -35.38 39.93
C GLU A 148 -12.59 -35.13 40.81
N GLU A 149 -12.67 -35.60 42.05
CA GLU A 149 -11.53 -35.83 42.92
C GLU A 149 -10.61 -36.85 42.23
N ASP A 150 -9.56 -36.37 41.56
CA ASP A 150 -8.47 -37.19 41.03
C ASP A 150 -7.57 -37.64 42.20
N GLU A 151 -8.07 -38.60 42.98
CA GLU A 151 -7.26 -39.47 43.84
C GLU A 151 -6.45 -40.41 42.96
N GLY A 152 -5.29 -39.93 42.48
CA GLY A 152 -4.51 -40.66 41.48
C GLY A 152 -3.01 -40.38 41.51
N SER A 153 -2.37 -40.41 42.69
CA SER A 153 -0.90 -40.50 42.76
C SER A 153 -0.47 -41.50 43.83
N LEU A 154 -0.62 -42.77 43.48
CA LEU A 154 0.08 -43.91 44.09
C LEU A 154 1.54 -43.92 43.62
N ASP A 155 2.41 -43.12 44.23
CA ASP A 155 3.82 -43.51 44.38
C ASP A 155 4.53 -42.64 45.43
N SER A 156 4.50 -43.08 46.68
CA SER A 156 5.51 -42.85 47.71
C SER A 156 5.11 -43.65 48.95
N ARG A 157 5.61 -44.89 49.03
CA ARG A 157 5.64 -45.63 50.30
C ARG A 157 6.66 -44.95 51.21
N ASP A 158 6.30 -44.88 52.49
CA ASP A 158 7.09 -44.49 53.66
C ASP A 158 7.37 -42.99 53.84
N ILE A 159 6.46 -42.29 54.54
CA ILE A 159 6.66 -41.65 55.87
C ILE A 159 5.26 -41.30 56.42
N GLY A 160 5.07 -41.51 57.72
CA GLY A 160 3.77 -41.51 58.41
C GLY A 160 2.93 -40.22 58.32
N PRO A 161 1.65 -40.29 58.74
CA PRO A 161 0.63 -39.31 58.48
C PRO A 161 0.84 -38.07 59.37
N ILE A 162 1.53 -37.06 58.87
CA ILE A 162 1.43 -35.73 59.45
C ILE A 162 0.52 -34.92 58.53
N ARG A 163 -0.76 -34.83 58.93
CA ARG A 163 -1.70 -33.82 58.46
C ARG A 163 -1.17 -32.45 58.87
N LEU A 164 -0.19 -31.93 58.14
CA LEU A 164 0.34 -30.58 58.31
C LEU A 164 -0.65 -29.62 57.67
N ASP A 165 -1.27 -28.80 58.51
CA ASP A 165 -2.19 -27.75 58.10
C ASP A 165 -1.44 -26.77 57.17
N PRO A 166 -1.94 -26.45 55.96
CA PRO A 166 -1.25 -25.59 54.99
C PRO A 166 -0.90 -24.17 55.48
N ASN A 167 -1.42 -23.76 56.65
CA ASN A 167 -1.18 -22.47 57.28
C ASN A 167 -0.13 -22.51 58.41
N VAL A 168 0.40 -23.68 58.75
CA VAL A 168 1.38 -23.86 59.83
C VAL A 168 2.70 -24.37 59.23
N CYS A 169 3.79 -23.66 59.49
CA CYS A 169 5.12 -24.07 59.06
C CYS A 169 5.49 -25.40 59.77
N PRO A 170 5.80 -26.48 59.03
CA PRO A 170 6.14 -27.77 59.64
C PRO A 170 7.37 -27.68 60.53
N GLU A 171 7.40 -28.46 61.63
CA GLU A 171 8.58 -28.56 62.48
C GLU A 171 9.77 -29.14 61.68
N GLY A 172 10.80 -28.31 61.45
CA GLY A 172 12.01 -28.64 60.68
C GLY A 172 12.11 -28.03 59.28
N CYS A 173 11.11 -27.27 58.82
CA CYS A 173 11.20 -26.49 57.58
C CYS A 173 11.80 -25.10 57.85
N ASP A 174 12.75 -24.65 57.02
CA ASP A 174 13.30 -23.30 57.10
C ASP A 174 12.21 -22.26 56.83
N LYS A 175 11.91 -21.43 57.85
CA LYS A 175 10.89 -20.36 57.78
C LYS A 175 11.11 -19.45 56.57
N ALA A 176 12.37 -19.14 56.25
CA ALA A 176 12.73 -18.30 55.10
C ALA A 176 12.34 -18.91 53.74
N ILE A 177 12.31 -20.25 53.62
CA ILE A 177 11.89 -20.93 52.39
C ILE A 177 10.36 -20.95 52.32
N TYR A 178 9.70 -21.21 53.45
CA TYR A 178 8.24 -21.17 53.55
C TYR A 178 7.67 -19.80 53.17
N ASP A 179 8.19 -18.71 53.74
CA ASP A 179 7.76 -17.34 53.47
C ASP A 179 7.96 -16.96 51.99
N LYS A 180 9.14 -17.27 51.43
CA LYS A 180 9.43 -17.08 49.99
C LYS A 180 8.49 -17.87 49.10
N THR A 181 8.10 -19.09 49.47
CA THR A 181 7.12 -19.86 48.66
C THR A 181 5.72 -19.26 48.68
N TYR A 182 5.34 -18.59 49.77
CA TYR A 182 4.10 -17.82 49.86
C TYR A 182 4.17 -16.54 49.02
N GLU A 183 5.29 -15.83 49.03
CA GLU A 183 5.52 -14.67 48.17
C GLU A 183 5.47 -15.05 46.68
N LEU A 184 6.18 -16.09 46.26
CA LEU A 184 6.17 -16.58 44.87
C LEU A 184 4.76 -17.02 44.44
N ARG A 185 3.97 -17.58 45.36
CA ARG A 185 2.56 -17.92 45.12
C ARG A 185 1.70 -16.68 44.94
N ASN A 186 1.83 -15.67 45.81
CA ASN A 186 1.05 -14.44 45.72
C ASN A 186 1.36 -13.68 44.43
N ASN A 187 2.63 -13.59 44.05
CA ASN A 187 3.06 -12.96 42.80
C ASN A 187 2.52 -13.73 41.58
N ARG A 188 2.52 -15.07 41.60
CA ARG A 188 1.89 -15.86 40.53
C ARG A 188 0.39 -15.59 40.44
N HIS A 189 -0.30 -15.48 41.57
CA HIS A 189 -1.74 -15.17 41.60
C HIS A 189 -2.05 -13.78 41.05
N GLN A 190 -1.20 -12.79 41.32
CA GLN A 190 -1.32 -11.45 40.75
C GLN A 190 -1.19 -11.49 39.22
N TYR A 191 -0.17 -12.16 38.69
CA TYR A 191 -0.01 -12.31 37.24
C TYR A 191 -1.15 -13.12 36.59
N GLU A 192 -1.62 -14.20 37.22
CA GLU A 192 -2.79 -14.95 36.74
C GLU A 192 -4.05 -14.07 36.71
N HIS A 193 -4.24 -13.19 37.69
CA HIS A 193 -5.35 -12.24 37.73
C HIS A 193 -5.24 -11.19 36.62
N GLU A 194 -4.07 -10.57 36.45
CA GLU A 194 -3.81 -9.61 35.39
C GLU A 194 -4.03 -10.23 34.00
N MET A 195 -3.60 -11.47 33.78
CA MET A 195 -3.86 -12.19 32.52
C MET A 195 -5.37 -12.38 32.25
N LEU A 196 -6.17 -12.68 33.27
CA LEU A 196 -7.62 -12.78 33.14
C LEU A 196 -8.27 -11.43 32.82
N GLU A 197 -7.77 -10.34 33.39
CA GLU A 197 -8.24 -8.99 33.06
C GLU A 197 -7.89 -8.60 31.62
N LYS A 198 -6.68 -8.90 31.16
CA LYS A 198 -6.27 -8.70 29.76
C LYS A 198 -7.13 -9.52 28.81
N ASP A 199 -7.47 -10.77 29.15
CA ASP A 199 -8.41 -11.58 28.36
C ASP A 199 -9.81 -10.97 28.28
N ARG A 200 -10.33 -10.44 29.41
CA ARG A 200 -11.61 -9.70 29.42
C ARG A 200 -11.57 -8.47 28.51
N LEU A 201 -10.49 -7.70 28.54
CA LEU A 201 -10.30 -6.52 27.69
C LEU A 201 -10.24 -6.89 26.20
N ILE A 202 -9.52 -7.97 25.85
CA ILE A 202 -9.46 -8.50 24.48
C ILE A 202 -10.86 -8.88 24.00
N ASP A 203 -11.66 -9.54 24.83
CA ASP A 203 -13.02 -9.94 24.45
C ASP A 203 -13.98 -8.75 24.31
N LEU A 204 -13.80 -7.68 25.09
CA LEU A 204 -14.52 -6.41 24.90
C LEU A 204 -14.14 -5.75 23.56
N LEU A 205 -12.84 -5.61 23.29
CA LEU A 205 -12.37 -5.03 22.01
C LEU A 205 -12.82 -5.85 20.80
N ARG A 206 -12.91 -7.17 20.92
CA ARG A 206 -13.49 -8.03 19.86
C ARG A 206 -14.97 -7.73 19.60
N LYS A 207 -15.76 -7.51 20.66
CA LYS A 207 -17.17 -7.10 20.53
C LYS A 207 -17.30 -5.73 19.86
N ASP A 208 -16.39 -4.80 20.18
CA ASP A 208 -16.35 -3.48 19.56
C ASP A 208 -16.02 -3.58 18.06
N ILE A 209 -15.04 -4.40 17.68
CA ILE A 209 -14.73 -4.69 16.27
C ILE A 209 -15.95 -5.25 15.53
N ASP A 210 -16.69 -6.19 16.14
CA ASP A 210 -17.92 -6.72 15.55
C ASP A 210 -19.01 -5.66 15.40
N ALA A 211 -19.15 -4.76 16.37
CA ALA A 211 -20.06 -3.61 16.30
C ALA A 211 -19.66 -2.65 15.16
N HIS A 212 -18.39 -2.25 15.09
CA HIS A 212 -17.86 -1.42 14.01
C HIS A 212 -18.03 -2.08 12.64
N ASN A 213 -17.81 -3.39 12.53
CA ASN A 213 -18.04 -4.14 11.29
C ASN A 213 -19.50 -4.13 10.86
N LYS A 214 -20.46 -4.21 11.78
CA LYS A 214 -21.89 -4.07 11.46
C LYS A 214 -22.18 -2.67 10.90
N VAL A 215 -21.68 -1.61 11.54
CA VAL A 215 -21.86 -0.24 11.06
C VAL A 215 -21.22 -0.05 9.69
N LYS A 216 -19.98 -0.55 9.49
CA LYS A 216 -19.28 -0.52 8.20
C LYS A 216 -20.10 -1.16 7.08
N ARG A 217 -20.73 -2.31 7.32
CA ARG A 217 -21.61 -2.97 6.33
C ARG A 217 -22.80 -2.08 5.96
N THR A 218 -23.47 -1.49 6.94
CA THR A 218 -24.61 -0.59 6.68
C THR A 218 -24.20 0.64 5.87
N LEU A 219 -23.05 1.25 6.19
CA LEU A 219 -22.51 2.39 5.45
C LEU A 219 -22.06 2.00 4.04
N SER A 220 -21.48 0.81 3.85
CA SER A 220 -21.10 0.31 2.52
C SER A 220 -22.32 0.21 1.61
N THR A 221 -23.42 -0.38 2.09
CA THR A 221 -24.67 -0.45 1.33
C THR A 221 -25.22 0.94 1.00
N GLN A 222 -25.12 1.91 1.92
CA GLN A 222 -25.51 3.29 1.64
C GLN A 222 -24.60 3.94 0.59
N LEU A 223 -23.29 3.73 0.67
CA LEU A 223 -22.32 4.25 -0.29
C LEU A 223 -22.57 3.68 -1.68
N ASP A 224 -22.86 2.39 -1.80
CA ASP A 224 -23.16 1.76 -3.09
C ASP A 224 -24.44 2.32 -3.71
N LYS A 225 -25.48 2.57 -2.90
CA LYS A 225 -26.68 3.29 -3.34
C LYS A 225 -26.32 4.68 -3.90
N ARG A 226 -25.59 5.50 -3.13
CA ARG A 226 -25.20 6.85 -3.59
C ARG A 226 -24.30 6.83 -4.83
N LYS A 227 -23.45 5.82 -4.98
CA LYS A 227 -22.64 5.63 -6.19
C LYS A 227 -23.52 5.28 -7.40
N ASN A 228 -24.56 4.49 -7.20
CA ASN A 228 -25.49 4.16 -8.28
C ASN A 228 -26.32 5.39 -8.67
N ASP A 229 -26.83 6.16 -7.71
CA ASP A 229 -27.52 7.44 -7.98
C ASP A 229 -26.63 8.39 -8.80
N LEU A 230 -25.34 8.52 -8.44
CA LEU A 230 -24.38 9.33 -9.20
C LEU A 230 -24.16 8.78 -10.62
N LYS A 231 -24.06 7.45 -10.79
CA LYS A 231 -23.90 6.83 -12.12
C LYS A 231 -25.14 7.05 -12.99
N GLU A 232 -26.33 6.90 -12.43
CA GLU A 232 -27.59 7.16 -13.14
C GLU A 232 -27.62 8.62 -13.61
N PHE A 233 -27.26 9.56 -12.73
CA PHE A 233 -27.15 10.98 -13.08
C PHE A 233 -26.10 11.25 -14.18
N MET A 234 -24.94 10.59 -14.13
CA MET A 234 -23.93 10.69 -15.19
C MET A 234 -24.43 10.12 -16.53
N MET A 235 -25.24 9.06 -16.49
CA MET A 235 -25.85 8.49 -17.70
C MET A 235 -26.91 9.43 -18.29
N GLU A 236 -27.71 10.10 -17.44
CA GLU A 236 -28.65 11.15 -17.87
C GLU A 236 -27.90 12.32 -18.52
N LYS A 237 -26.82 12.81 -17.89
CA LYS A 237 -25.94 13.83 -18.47
C LYS A 237 -25.41 13.40 -19.85
N GLN A 238 -24.97 12.16 -19.99
CA GLN A 238 -24.50 11.62 -21.27
C GLN A 238 -25.63 11.53 -22.30
N SER A 239 -26.85 11.16 -21.89
CA SER A 239 -28.02 11.15 -22.78
C SER A 239 -28.32 12.54 -23.32
N CYS A 240 -28.39 13.56 -22.45
CA CYS A 240 -28.60 14.94 -22.87
C CYS A 240 -27.44 15.48 -23.72
N MET A 241 -26.20 15.05 -23.47
CA MET A 241 -25.06 15.41 -24.33
C MET A 241 -25.16 14.79 -25.72
N ASN A 242 -25.69 13.56 -25.82
CA ASN A 242 -25.89 12.87 -27.09
C ASN A 242 -27.05 13.46 -27.91
N GLU A 243 -27.95 14.23 -27.29
CA GLU A 243 -29.02 14.97 -27.96
C GLU A 243 -28.53 16.27 -28.62
N VAL A 244 -27.28 16.68 -28.38
CA VAL A 244 -26.71 17.87 -29.02
C VAL A 244 -26.38 17.57 -30.49
N ASP A 245 -26.99 18.33 -31.39
CA ASP A 245 -26.77 18.18 -32.82
C ASP A 245 -25.35 18.62 -33.22
N GLN A 246 -24.68 17.78 -34.03
CA GLN A 246 -23.37 18.06 -34.58
C GLN A 246 -23.41 18.06 -36.10
N VAL A 247 -22.91 19.14 -36.70
CA VAL A 247 -22.76 19.27 -38.15
C VAL A 247 -21.41 18.68 -38.56
N VAL A 248 -21.43 17.70 -39.47
CA VAL A 248 -20.22 17.07 -40.02
C VAL A 248 -20.19 17.26 -41.53
N VAL A 249 -19.15 17.95 -42.02
CA VAL A 249 -18.93 18.10 -43.46
C VAL A 249 -18.16 16.89 -43.98
N LEU A 250 -18.79 16.13 -44.88
CA LEU A 250 -18.19 14.96 -45.52
C LEU A 250 -18.00 15.23 -47.02
N ARG A 251 -16.81 14.91 -47.53
CA ARG A 251 -16.58 14.85 -48.97
C ARG A 251 -17.21 13.57 -49.52
N TYR A 252 -17.69 13.60 -50.77
CA TYR A 252 -18.24 12.41 -51.42
C TYR A 252 -17.30 11.20 -51.38
N ASP A 253 -15.99 11.42 -51.55
CA ASP A 253 -14.96 10.36 -51.49
C ASP A 253 -14.84 9.69 -50.10
N GLN A 254 -15.33 10.35 -49.05
CA GLN A 254 -15.27 9.83 -47.67
C GLN A 254 -16.49 8.95 -47.33
N ILE A 255 -17.51 8.94 -48.19
CA ILE A 255 -18.71 8.13 -48.02
C ILE A 255 -18.47 6.78 -48.70
N ARG A 256 -18.52 5.68 -47.94
CA ARG A 256 -18.39 4.34 -48.53
C ARG A 256 -19.59 4.07 -49.44
N ALA A 257 -19.32 3.61 -50.66
CA ALA A 257 -20.34 3.29 -51.68
C ALA A 257 -21.46 2.35 -51.21
N SER A 258 -21.21 1.50 -50.20
CA SER A 258 -22.25 0.63 -49.60
C SER A 258 -23.37 1.41 -48.90
N ALA A 259 -23.09 2.61 -48.37
CA ALA A 259 -24.10 3.48 -47.77
C ALA A 259 -24.96 4.20 -48.82
N ILE A 260 -24.52 4.22 -50.09
CA ILE A 260 -25.20 4.93 -51.19
C ILE A 260 -26.05 3.96 -52.02
N ARG A 261 -25.72 2.66 -52.06
CA ARG A 261 -26.42 1.65 -52.89
C ARG A 261 -27.90 1.50 -52.57
N ASP A 262 -28.28 1.62 -51.30
CA ASP A 262 -29.67 1.47 -50.85
C ASP A 262 -30.36 2.82 -50.63
N CYS A 263 -29.68 3.94 -50.91
CA CYS A 263 -30.13 5.30 -50.64
C CYS A 263 -30.28 6.07 -51.95
N THR A 264 -31.44 5.93 -52.59
CA THR A 264 -31.77 6.63 -53.84
C THR A 264 -32.09 8.12 -53.64
N GLU A 265 -32.26 8.58 -52.39
CA GLU A 265 -32.60 9.96 -52.03
C GLU A 265 -31.76 10.47 -50.85
N ALA A 266 -31.63 11.79 -50.69
CA ALA A 266 -30.92 12.44 -49.58
C ALA A 266 -31.45 12.01 -48.18
N GLN A 267 -32.67 11.51 -48.11
CA GLN A 267 -33.30 10.93 -46.91
C GLN A 267 -32.67 9.60 -46.47
N GLY A 268 -31.97 8.89 -47.36
CA GLY A 268 -31.26 7.68 -47.00
C GLY A 268 -30.08 7.97 -46.07
N LEU A 269 -29.37 9.08 -46.30
CA LEU A 269 -28.21 9.50 -45.49
C LEU A 269 -28.61 10.00 -44.10
N SER A 270 -29.81 10.58 -43.92
CA SER A 270 -30.27 11.05 -42.60
C SER A 270 -30.45 9.92 -41.58
N ASN A 271 -30.67 8.69 -42.04
CA ASN A 271 -30.80 7.51 -41.19
C ASN A 271 -29.47 6.75 -41.01
N THR A 272 -28.35 7.28 -41.51
CA THR A 272 -27.04 6.60 -41.42
C THR A 272 -26.22 7.09 -40.23
N VAL A 273 -25.55 6.15 -39.56
CA VAL A 273 -24.64 6.48 -38.45
C VAL A 273 -23.23 6.71 -38.99
N VAL A 274 -22.70 7.91 -38.78
CA VAL A 274 -21.34 8.28 -39.19
C VAL A 274 -20.34 7.77 -38.15
N PHE A 275 -19.42 6.90 -38.57
CA PHE A 275 -18.35 6.39 -37.72
C PHE A 275 -16.97 6.62 -38.36
N PRO A 276 -16.00 7.15 -37.60
CA PRO A 276 -14.60 7.18 -38.05
C PRO A 276 -14.08 5.77 -38.33
N GLU A 277 -13.50 5.56 -39.50
CA GLU A 277 -13.02 4.23 -39.94
C GLU A 277 -12.01 3.61 -38.96
N ARG A 278 -11.12 4.43 -38.39
CA ARG A 278 -10.14 3.99 -37.39
C ARG A 278 -10.81 3.42 -36.14
N LEU A 279 -11.89 4.05 -35.67
CA LEU A 279 -12.65 3.57 -34.52
C LEU A 279 -13.41 2.28 -34.86
N LEU A 280 -13.98 2.21 -36.05
CA LEU A 280 -14.68 1.01 -36.52
C LEU A 280 -13.72 -0.19 -36.66
N MET A 281 -12.50 0.01 -37.14
CA MET A 281 -11.46 -1.03 -37.15
C MET A 281 -11.09 -1.48 -35.74
N LYS A 282 -10.88 -0.54 -34.81
CA LYS A 282 -10.59 -0.85 -33.40
C LYS A 282 -11.74 -1.63 -32.74
N LEU A 283 -12.99 -1.24 -33.00
CA LEU A 283 -14.17 -1.93 -32.49
C LEU A 283 -14.25 -3.36 -33.04
N ARG A 284 -14.01 -3.55 -34.35
CA ARG A 284 -13.95 -4.89 -34.95
C ARG A 284 -12.85 -5.75 -34.34
N GLN A 285 -11.65 -5.19 -34.14
CA GLN A 285 -10.56 -5.88 -33.45
C GLN A 285 -10.95 -6.26 -32.02
N ARG A 286 -11.54 -5.32 -31.27
CA ARG A 286 -11.98 -5.57 -29.90
C ARG A 286 -13.09 -6.61 -29.81
N VAL A 287 -14.01 -6.66 -30.78
CA VAL A 287 -15.04 -7.71 -30.85
C VAL A 287 -14.39 -9.09 -31.02
N VAL A 288 -13.38 -9.21 -31.88
CA VAL A 288 -12.63 -10.47 -32.05
C VAL A 288 -11.90 -10.84 -30.75
N GLU A 289 -11.22 -9.89 -30.12
CA GLU A 289 -10.57 -10.11 -28.81
C GLU A 289 -11.57 -10.59 -27.75
N LEU A 290 -12.73 -9.94 -27.62
CA LEU A 290 -13.78 -10.32 -26.68
C LEU A 290 -14.32 -11.71 -26.97
N GLN A 291 -14.52 -12.07 -28.25
CA GLN A 291 -14.94 -13.42 -28.62
C GLN A 291 -13.91 -14.46 -28.19
N ASP A 292 -12.62 -14.17 -28.34
CA ASP A 292 -11.55 -15.07 -27.90
C ASP A 292 -11.41 -15.13 -26.38
N GLU A 293 -11.55 -14.00 -25.68
CA GLU A 293 -11.64 -13.94 -24.21
C GLU A 293 -12.82 -14.79 -23.70
N ILE A 294 -14.00 -14.69 -24.32
CA ILE A 294 -15.18 -15.50 -23.97
C ILE A 294 -14.91 -16.99 -24.20
N LYS A 295 -14.30 -17.36 -25.33
CA LYS A 295 -13.93 -18.77 -25.61
C LYS A 295 -12.97 -19.29 -24.54
N GLN A 296 -11.94 -18.52 -24.18
CA GLN A 296 -10.98 -18.88 -23.14
C GLN A 296 -11.65 -19.02 -21.77
N GLN A 297 -12.52 -18.10 -21.39
CA GLN A 297 -13.27 -18.18 -20.14
C GLN A 297 -14.18 -19.42 -20.10
N LYS A 298 -14.89 -19.73 -21.19
CA LYS A 298 -15.70 -20.96 -21.29
C LYS A 298 -14.85 -22.23 -21.18
N GLN A 299 -13.67 -22.26 -21.80
CA GLN A 299 -12.73 -23.38 -21.65
C GLN A 299 -12.25 -23.53 -20.20
N ARG A 300 -11.85 -22.43 -19.54
CA ARG A 300 -11.47 -22.43 -18.12
C ARG A 300 -12.60 -22.90 -17.23
N GLN A 301 -13.83 -22.46 -17.50
CA GLN A 301 -15.01 -22.90 -16.75
C GLN A 301 -15.27 -24.41 -16.91
N LYS A 302 -15.11 -24.95 -18.14
CA LYS A 302 -15.20 -26.41 -18.38
C LYS A 302 -14.15 -27.18 -17.59
N ILE A 303 -12.89 -26.76 -17.65
CA ILE A 303 -11.77 -27.37 -16.91
C ILE A 303 -12.04 -27.32 -15.40
N ASN A 304 -12.43 -26.15 -14.88
CA ASN A 304 -12.74 -25.97 -13.46
C ASN A 304 -13.91 -26.86 -13.02
N ARG A 305 -14.94 -27.02 -13.85
CA ARG A 305 -16.07 -27.90 -13.57
C ARG A 305 -15.64 -29.37 -13.53
N THR A 306 -14.82 -29.81 -14.49
CA THR A 306 -14.26 -31.18 -14.48
C THR A 306 -13.33 -31.40 -13.29
N HIS A 307 -12.53 -30.40 -12.92
CA HIS A 307 -11.63 -30.46 -11.78
C HIS A 307 -12.40 -30.53 -10.46
N LEU A 308 -13.45 -29.71 -10.28
CA LEU A 308 -14.35 -29.77 -9.13
C LEU A 308 -15.05 -31.14 -9.04
N PHE A 309 -15.51 -31.68 -10.16
CA PHE A 309 -16.12 -33.00 -10.19
C PHE A 309 -15.12 -34.09 -9.77
N ARG A 310 -13.90 -34.07 -10.31
CA ARG A 310 -12.83 -35.01 -9.93
C ARG A 310 -12.48 -34.88 -8.45
N MET A 311 -12.29 -33.65 -7.96
CA MET A 311 -11.99 -33.37 -6.56
C MET A 311 -13.10 -33.90 -5.62
N ASN A 312 -14.37 -33.75 -5.99
CA ASN A 312 -15.48 -34.28 -5.20
C ASN A 312 -15.52 -35.82 -5.20
N ILE A 313 -15.15 -36.48 -6.30
CA ILE A 313 -14.99 -37.94 -6.33
C ILE A 313 -13.83 -38.37 -5.45
N ASP A 314 -12.68 -37.69 -5.57
CA ASP A 314 -11.48 -37.97 -4.78
C ASP A 314 -11.75 -37.78 -3.28
N LEU A 315 -12.48 -36.73 -2.89
CA LEU A 315 -12.91 -36.51 -1.50
C LEU A 315 -13.79 -37.65 -1.00
N LYS A 316 -14.78 -38.09 -1.78
CA LYS A 316 -15.63 -39.23 -1.41
C LYS A 316 -14.84 -40.53 -1.28
N ALA A 317 -13.89 -40.77 -2.18
CA ALA A 317 -13.01 -41.94 -2.13
C ALA A 317 -12.09 -41.90 -0.89
N MET A 318 -11.51 -40.74 -0.57
CA MET A 318 -10.71 -40.54 0.63
C MET A 318 -11.54 -40.69 1.92
N GLU A 319 -12.77 -40.19 1.95
CA GLU A 319 -13.69 -40.39 3.07
C GLU A 319 -14.03 -41.87 3.25
N ALA A 320 -14.32 -42.60 2.18
CA ALA A 320 -14.56 -44.05 2.23
C ALA A 320 -13.33 -44.81 2.74
N GLN A 321 -12.14 -44.49 2.24
CA GLN A 321 -10.88 -45.07 2.74
C GLN A 321 -10.64 -44.73 4.21
N ALA A 322 -10.92 -43.50 4.64
CA ALA A 322 -10.80 -43.09 6.04
C ALA A 322 -11.80 -43.85 6.93
N GLN A 323 -13.03 -44.09 6.46
CA GLN A 323 -14.01 -44.91 7.16
C GLN A 323 -13.57 -46.38 7.24
N GLU A 324 -13.04 -46.95 6.16
CA GLU A 324 -12.53 -48.32 6.12
C GLU A 324 -11.32 -48.49 7.06
N LEU A 325 -10.39 -47.53 7.06
CA LEU A 325 -9.26 -47.50 7.99
C LEU A 325 -9.73 -47.37 9.44
N ARG A 326 -10.71 -46.50 9.72
CA ARG A 326 -11.32 -46.40 11.06
C ARG A 326 -12.02 -47.70 11.48
N ALA A 327 -12.67 -48.40 10.55
CA ALA A 327 -13.28 -49.71 10.83
C ALA A 327 -12.21 -50.77 11.12
N LYS A 328 -11.18 -50.88 10.28
CA LYS A 328 -10.03 -51.76 10.52
C LYS A 328 -9.33 -51.46 11.84
N MET A 329 -9.13 -50.19 12.18
CA MET A 329 -8.58 -49.77 13.47
C MET A 329 -9.49 -50.23 14.61
N ARG A 330 -10.81 -50.00 14.51
CA ARG A 330 -11.77 -50.48 15.51
C ARG A 330 -11.73 -52.00 15.66
N ASP A 331 -11.69 -52.76 14.56
CA ASP A 331 -11.63 -54.23 14.58
C ASP A 331 -10.32 -54.75 15.19
N VAL A 332 -9.19 -54.12 14.89
CA VAL A 332 -7.90 -54.46 15.51
C VAL A 332 -7.93 -54.15 17.01
N LEU A 333 -8.45 -52.98 17.38
CA LEU A 333 -8.57 -52.58 18.78
C LEU A 333 -9.52 -53.50 19.57
N THR A 334 -10.66 -53.90 18.99
CA THR A 334 -11.60 -54.84 19.65
C THR A 334 -11.01 -56.24 19.77
N ARG A 335 -10.30 -56.76 18.75
CA ARG A 335 -9.61 -58.06 18.83
C ARG A 335 -8.47 -58.06 19.83
N LYS A 336 -7.71 -56.95 19.94
CA LYS A 336 -6.52 -56.86 20.81
C LYS A 336 -6.86 -56.50 22.26
N LEU A 337 -7.90 -55.69 22.49
CA LEU A 337 -8.20 -55.10 23.80
C LEU A 337 -9.60 -55.47 24.32
N GLY A 338 -10.40 -56.25 23.59
CA GLY A 338 -11.71 -56.79 24.00
C GLY A 338 -12.85 -55.76 24.10
N LYS A 339 -12.54 -54.46 24.23
CA LYS A 339 -13.48 -53.33 24.19
C LYS A 339 -12.83 -52.16 23.41
N PRO A 340 -13.61 -51.34 22.66
CA PRO A 340 -13.08 -50.15 22.01
C PRO A 340 -12.77 -49.08 23.06
N ARG A 341 -11.56 -49.13 23.65
CA ARG A 341 -11.04 -48.01 24.45
C ARG A 341 -10.44 -46.96 23.52
N HIS A 342 -10.68 -45.69 23.84
CA HIS A 342 -9.95 -44.57 23.23
C HIS A 342 -8.46 -44.83 23.45
N VAL A 343 -7.67 -44.72 22.38
CA VAL A 343 -6.21 -44.90 22.47
C VAL A 343 -5.69 -43.85 23.45
N ASP A 344 -4.98 -44.27 24.49
CA ASP A 344 -4.43 -43.36 25.49
C ASP A 344 -3.61 -42.27 24.78
N ARG A 345 -3.77 -41.00 25.19
CA ARG A 345 -3.12 -39.82 24.57
C ARG A 345 -1.63 -40.02 24.32
N THR A 346 -0.95 -40.76 25.19
CA THR A 346 0.48 -41.09 25.12
C THR A 346 0.84 -42.00 23.93
N LEU A 347 0.00 -42.99 23.62
CA LEU A 347 0.19 -43.87 22.48
C LEU A 347 -0.13 -43.15 21.17
N ASP A 348 -1.16 -42.29 21.17
CA ASP A 348 -1.49 -41.41 20.05
C ASP A 348 -0.35 -40.43 19.75
N ASP A 349 0.31 -39.88 20.77
CA ASP A 349 1.47 -39.01 20.62
C ASP A 349 2.69 -39.76 20.07
N LEU A 350 2.93 -41.01 20.51
CA LEU A 350 3.98 -41.87 19.97
C LEU A 350 3.72 -42.21 18.48
N LEU A 351 2.48 -42.55 18.13
CA LEU A 351 2.07 -42.81 16.75
C LEU A 351 2.17 -41.55 15.87
N ARG A 352 1.83 -40.37 16.42
CA ARG A 352 2.04 -39.08 15.75
C ARG A 352 3.53 -38.81 15.54
N GLN A 353 4.39 -39.12 16.51
CA GLN A 353 5.83 -38.95 16.39
C GLN A 353 6.42 -39.90 15.34
N MET A 354 6.00 -41.16 15.30
CA MET A 354 6.40 -42.15 14.29
C MET A 354 5.91 -41.74 12.88
N THR A 355 4.68 -41.26 12.77
CA THR A 355 4.12 -40.75 11.51
C THR A 355 4.86 -39.51 11.03
N ARG A 356 5.21 -38.59 11.94
CA ARG A 356 6.06 -37.43 11.62
C ARG A 356 7.42 -37.89 11.11
N ARG A 357 8.07 -38.84 11.78
CA ARG A 357 9.36 -39.42 11.36
C ARG A 357 9.31 -40.05 9.97
N HIS A 358 8.26 -40.83 9.68
CA HIS A 358 8.03 -41.39 8.35
C HIS A 358 7.75 -40.32 7.30
N LYS A 359 6.95 -39.29 7.62
CA LYS A 359 6.74 -38.15 6.74
C LYS A 359 8.05 -37.42 6.45
N PHE A 360 8.87 -37.15 7.46
CA PHE A 360 10.19 -36.53 7.30
C PHE A 360 11.08 -37.36 6.37
N SER A 361 11.13 -38.69 6.54
CA SER A 361 11.87 -39.60 5.67
C SER A 361 11.36 -39.60 4.22
N ALA A 362 10.04 -39.66 4.03
CA ALA A 362 9.43 -39.59 2.69
C ALA A 362 9.65 -38.22 2.02
N THR A 363 9.60 -37.12 2.78
CA THR A 363 9.89 -35.78 2.27
C THR A 363 11.36 -35.59 1.91
N LEU A 364 12.29 -36.26 2.60
CA LEU A 364 13.70 -36.28 2.21
C LEU A 364 13.90 -36.88 0.81
N GLY A 365 13.13 -37.91 0.46
CA GLY A 365 13.09 -38.46 -0.89
C GLY A 365 12.57 -37.46 -1.93
N SER A 366 11.47 -36.74 -1.64
CA SER A 366 10.89 -35.76 -2.56
C SER A 366 11.69 -34.46 -2.69
N LEU A 367 12.47 -34.07 -1.67
CA LEU A 367 13.37 -32.91 -1.74
C LEU A 367 14.40 -33.05 -2.86
N THR A 368 14.89 -34.26 -3.14
CA THR A 368 15.83 -34.49 -4.25
C THR A 368 15.21 -34.17 -5.61
N GLN A 369 13.95 -34.54 -5.82
CA GLN A 369 13.20 -34.23 -7.04
C GLN A 369 12.88 -32.73 -7.14
N ILE A 370 12.50 -32.10 -6.03
CA ILE A 370 12.26 -30.65 -5.97
C ILE A 370 13.54 -29.87 -6.27
N MET A 371 14.69 -30.30 -5.75
CA MET A 371 15.98 -29.69 -6.06
C MET A 371 16.36 -29.83 -7.53
N GLN A 372 16.09 -30.99 -8.15
CA GLN A 372 16.30 -31.20 -9.59
C GLN A 372 15.39 -30.29 -10.42
N GLN A 373 14.11 -30.18 -10.06
CA GLN A 373 13.18 -29.24 -10.70
C GLN A 373 13.69 -27.81 -10.55
N LEU A 374 14.10 -27.41 -9.34
CA LEU A 374 14.66 -26.07 -9.10
C LEU A 374 15.84 -25.80 -10.04
N ARG A 375 16.79 -26.73 -10.18
CA ARG A 375 17.92 -26.57 -11.10
C ARG A 375 17.47 -26.36 -12.55
N GLN A 376 16.51 -27.15 -13.02
CA GLN A 376 15.95 -26.98 -14.37
C GLN A 376 15.27 -25.60 -14.54
N TRP A 377 14.58 -25.11 -13.52
CA TRP A 377 14.00 -23.75 -13.55
C TRP A 377 15.07 -22.66 -13.58
N HIS A 378 16.16 -22.82 -12.81
CA HIS A 378 17.28 -21.87 -12.81
C HIS A 378 17.99 -21.86 -14.17
N GLU A 379 18.21 -23.02 -14.79
CA GLU A 379 18.78 -23.11 -16.14
C GLU A 379 17.89 -22.41 -17.18
N ARG A 380 16.58 -22.67 -17.16
CA ARG A 380 15.62 -21.98 -18.04
C ARG A 380 15.60 -20.47 -17.82
N HIS A 381 15.65 -20.02 -16.56
CA HIS A 381 15.74 -18.60 -16.23
C HIS A 381 17.03 -17.99 -16.78
N GLY A 382 18.18 -18.64 -16.59
CA GLY A 382 19.45 -18.19 -17.13
C GLY A 382 19.46 -18.13 -18.66
N GLU A 383 18.81 -19.07 -19.35
CA GLU A 383 18.64 -19.02 -20.81
C GLU A 383 17.77 -17.86 -21.27
N LEU A 384 16.68 -17.56 -20.56
CA LEU A 384 15.81 -16.43 -20.85
C LEU A 384 16.51 -15.10 -20.60
N GLU A 385 17.28 -14.97 -19.52
CA GLU A 385 18.12 -13.81 -19.24
C GLU A 385 19.17 -13.59 -20.34
N LYS A 386 19.83 -14.66 -20.78
CA LYS A 386 20.76 -14.58 -21.93
C LYS A 386 20.07 -14.11 -23.21
N LYS A 387 18.85 -14.58 -23.49
CA LYS A 387 18.06 -14.13 -24.65
C LYS A 387 17.66 -12.65 -24.51
N TYR A 388 17.25 -12.22 -23.33
CA TYR A 388 16.92 -10.83 -23.03
C TYR A 388 18.13 -9.91 -23.21
N LEU A 389 19.29 -10.27 -22.66
CA LEU A 389 20.53 -9.51 -22.81
C LEU A 389 20.97 -9.41 -24.28
N LYS A 390 20.84 -10.49 -25.06
CA LYS A 390 21.10 -10.46 -26.50
C LYS A 390 20.20 -9.45 -27.22
N LEU A 391 18.89 -9.45 -26.93
CA LEU A 391 17.96 -8.48 -27.50
C LEU A 391 18.30 -7.05 -27.08
N LEU A 392 18.61 -6.83 -25.80
CA LEU A 392 19.00 -5.51 -25.29
C LEU A 392 20.28 -4.99 -25.97
N ASN A 393 21.26 -5.86 -26.18
CA ASN A 393 22.47 -5.52 -26.91
C ASN A 393 22.16 -5.15 -28.37
N GLN A 394 21.32 -5.91 -29.06
CA GLN A 394 20.89 -5.58 -30.43
C GLN A 394 20.18 -4.22 -30.51
N TYR A 395 19.32 -3.89 -29.54
CA TYR A 395 18.70 -2.57 -29.47
C TYR A 395 19.72 -1.47 -29.18
N SER A 396 20.69 -1.72 -28.30
CA SER A 396 21.77 -0.77 -28.02
C SER A 396 22.64 -0.53 -29.25
N GLU A 397 22.93 -1.55 -30.04
CA GLU A 397 23.67 -1.44 -31.31
C GLU A 397 22.88 -0.64 -32.34
N ARG A 398 21.57 -0.91 -32.49
CA ARG A 398 20.69 -0.10 -33.33
C ARG A 398 20.65 1.36 -32.89
N LEU A 399 20.64 1.61 -31.58
CA LEU A 399 20.68 2.97 -31.04
C LEU A 399 22.01 3.66 -31.33
N ARG A 400 23.15 2.94 -31.19
CA ARG A 400 24.48 3.46 -31.58
C ARG A 400 24.54 3.76 -33.08
N LEU A 401 24.01 2.87 -33.92
CA LEU A 401 23.94 3.08 -35.37
C LEU A 401 23.05 4.28 -35.71
N ALA A 402 21.89 4.43 -35.06
CA ALA A 402 21.03 5.59 -35.24
C ALA A 402 21.73 6.89 -34.80
N ALA A 403 22.46 6.87 -33.69
CA ALA A 403 23.25 8.02 -33.23
C ALA A 403 24.39 8.37 -34.19
N ALA A 404 25.09 7.37 -34.75
CA ALA A 404 26.13 7.56 -35.76
C ALA A 404 25.55 8.14 -37.06
N LEU A 405 24.45 7.58 -37.57
CA LEU A 405 23.76 8.10 -38.75
C LEU A 405 23.23 9.52 -38.52
N GLN A 406 22.74 9.83 -37.33
CA GLN A 406 22.30 11.17 -36.98
C GLN A 406 23.48 12.16 -36.90
N ALA A 407 24.67 11.70 -36.48
CA ALA A 407 25.90 12.49 -36.50
C ALA A 407 26.44 12.72 -37.92
N ASP A 408 26.22 11.79 -38.86
CA ASP A 408 26.64 11.91 -40.26
C ASP A 408 25.66 12.77 -41.10
N VAL A 409 24.35 12.68 -40.83
CA VAL A 409 23.30 13.40 -41.58
C VAL A 409 23.15 14.86 -41.13
N LEU A 410 23.52 15.18 -39.90
CA LEU A 410 23.58 16.56 -39.42
C LEU A 410 25.03 17.04 -39.46
N PRO A 411 25.40 18.11 -40.19
CA PRO A 411 26.74 18.66 -40.06
C PRO A 411 26.97 18.98 -38.59
N GLN A 412 28.02 18.38 -38.00
CA GLN A 412 28.48 18.70 -36.66
C GLN A 412 28.52 20.22 -36.53
N LYS A 413 27.55 20.79 -35.80
CA LYS A 413 27.66 22.16 -35.33
C LYS A 413 29.01 22.22 -34.64
N ARG A 414 29.92 23.05 -35.17
CA ARG A 414 31.22 23.33 -34.57
C ARG A 414 30.99 23.41 -33.07
N SER A 415 31.59 22.49 -32.33
CA SER A 415 31.56 22.50 -30.87
C SER A 415 31.95 23.91 -30.45
N LYS A 416 30.99 24.68 -29.96
CA LYS A 416 31.30 25.85 -29.15
C LYS A 416 32.23 25.32 -28.08
N GLU A 417 33.41 25.92 -27.95
CA GLU A 417 34.33 25.61 -26.85
C GLU A 417 33.51 25.49 -25.56
N PRO A 418 33.61 24.38 -24.81
CA PRO A 418 32.72 24.13 -23.70
C PRO A 418 33.24 24.91 -22.51
N THR A 419 33.00 26.22 -22.47
CA THR A 419 33.19 26.96 -21.23
C THR A 419 32.11 26.57 -20.22
N VAL A 420 30.95 26.06 -20.68
CA VAL A 420 29.88 25.60 -19.80
C VAL A 420 29.28 24.30 -20.36
N MET A 421 29.46 23.21 -19.61
CA MET A 421 28.81 21.92 -19.90
C MET A 421 27.30 22.04 -19.62
N ALA A 422 26.48 21.33 -20.39
CA ALA A 422 25.02 21.34 -20.20
C ALA A 422 24.68 20.90 -18.76
N GLY A 423 24.12 21.82 -17.98
CA GLY A 423 23.91 21.67 -16.53
C GLY A 423 24.63 22.72 -15.68
N GLY A 424 25.47 23.59 -16.25
CA GLY A 424 26.11 24.69 -15.51
C GLY A 424 27.41 24.32 -14.79
N TYR A 425 27.94 23.11 -15.00
CA TYR A 425 29.18 22.65 -14.37
C TYR A 425 30.42 23.35 -14.96
N GLU A 426 31.22 23.97 -14.09
CA GLU A 426 32.52 24.56 -14.43
C GLU A 426 33.56 23.45 -14.72
N PRO A 427 34.40 23.59 -15.77
CA PRO A 427 35.39 22.57 -16.14
C PRO A 427 36.42 22.25 -15.04
N GLU A 428 36.71 23.21 -14.15
CA GLU A 428 37.61 23.00 -13.01
C GLU A 428 36.97 22.16 -11.91
N GLU A 429 35.69 22.37 -11.63
CA GLU A 429 34.93 21.61 -10.63
C GLU A 429 34.80 20.15 -11.06
N TYR A 430 34.53 19.92 -12.34
CA TYR A 430 34.54 18.57 -12.90
C TYR A 430 35.90 17.88 -12.73
N LYS A 431 37.02 18.58 -12.96
CA LYS A 431 38.36 18.01 -12.75
C LYS A 431 38.60 17.68 -11.27
N ARG A 432 38.17 18.55 -10.36
CA ARG A 432 38.28 18.33 -8.89
C ARG A 432 37.44 17.14 -8.45
N ASP A 433 36.21 17.02 -8.96
CA ASP A 433 35.32 15.91 -8.64
C ASP A 433 35.78 14.59 -9.23
N VAL A 434 36.32 14.58 -10.46
CA VAL A 434 36.93 13.37 -11.03
C VAL A 434 38.14 12.92 -10.20
N VAL A 435 38.96 13.85 -9.70
CA VAL A 435 40.08 13.53 -8.80
C VAL A 435 39.57 13.01 -7.46
N ARG A 436 38.55 13.66 -6.87
CA ARG A 436 37.91 13.22 -5.63
C ARG A 436 37.31 11.82 -5.75
N LEU A 437 36.62 11.54 -6.84
CA LEU A 437 36.04 10.22 -7.13
C LEU A 437 37.11 9.16 -7.36
N ARG A 438 38.26 9.50 -7.97
CA ARG A 438 39.40 8.58 -8.05
C ARG A 438 39.97 8.25 -6.67
N ILE A 439 40.09 9.25 -5.79
CA ILE A 439 40.57 9.05 -4.41
C ILE A 439 39.60 8.15 -3.63
N ILE A 440 38.29 8.43 -3.71
CA ILE A 440 37.26 7.59 -3.08
C ILE A 440 37.31 6.17 -3.64
N ARG A 441 37.48 6.01 -4.96
CA ARG A 441 37.61 4.69 -5.59
C ARG A 441 38.86 3.95 -5.10
N SER A 442 40.00 4.63 -4.96
CA SER A 442 41.20 3.99 -4.41
C SER A 442 41.02 3.57 -2.94
N GLN A 443 40.33 4.38 -2.14
CA GLN A 443 40.02 4.05 -0.74
C GLN A 443 39.05 2.86 -0.66
N GLN A 444 38.03 2.82 -1.51
CA GLN A 444 37.11 1.69 -1.60
C GLN A 444 37.81 0.41 -2.06
N LEU A 445 38.76 0.49 -2.99
CA LEU A 445 39.56 -0.67 -3.40
C LEU A 445 40.44 -1.18 -2.25
N GLN A 446 41.08 -0.28 -1.50
CA GLN A 446 41.85 -0.64 -0.31
C GLN A 446 40.96 -1.27 0.78
N GLN A 447 39.75 -0.74 0.99
CA GLN A 447 38.78 -1.34 1.92
C GLN A 447 38.31 -2.73 1.46
N ILE A 448 38.07 -2.91 0.16
CA ILE A 448 37.72 -4.22 -0.41
C ILE A 448 38.87 -5.19 -0.24
N GLU A 449 40.13 -4.77 -0.45
CA GLU A 449 41.30 -5.61 -0.21
C GLU A 449 41.44 -5.97 1.27
N ALA A 450 41.29 -5.01 2.19
CA ALA A 450 41.32 -5.25 3.63
C ALA A 450 40.22 -6.24 4.08
N LEU A 451 38.98 -6.02 3.65
CA LEU A 451 37.85 -6.93 3.92
C LEU A 451 38.06 -8.29 3.28
N SER A 452 38.65 -8.36 2.07
CA SER A 452 38.98 -9.64 1.45
C SER A 452 40.07 -10.39 2.24
N GLY A 453 41.05 -9.67 2.78
CA GLY A 453 42.08 -10.20 3.68
C GLY A 453 41.47 -10.71 4.98
N GLU A 454 40.54 -9.96 5.57
CA GLU A 454 39.81 -10.34 6.78
C GLU A 454 38.91 -11.57 6.53
N ILE A 455 38.19 -11.60 5.42
CA ILE A 455 37.39 -12.76 5.01
C ILE A 455 38.31 -13.97 4.78
N ASN A 456 39.50 -13.78 4.21
CA ASN A 456 40.47 -14.85 4.01
C ASN A 456 41.09 -15.31 5.34
N SER A 457 41.35 -14.43 6.30
CA SER A 457 41.81 -14.80 7.64
C SER A 457 40.73 -15.50 8.45
N LEU A 458 39.46 -15.09 8.32
CA LEU A 458 38.31 -15.75 8.93
C LEU A 458 37.98 -17.10 8.28
N ARG A 459 38.35 -17.29 7.01
CA ARG A 459 38.25 -18.58 6.30
C ARG A 459 39.31 -19.59 6.71
N LEU A 460 40.43 -19.16 7.30
CA LEU A 460 41.45 -20.03 7.85
C LEU A 460 41.19 -20.25 9.35
N LYS A 461 41.09 -21.51 9.78
CA LYS A 461 40.87 -21.89 11.19
C LYS A 461 42.02 -21.41 12.10
N PRO A 462 41.77 -21.14 13.41
CA PRO A 462 42.62 -20.34 14.30
C PRO A 462 43.85 -21.08 14.85
N LEU A 463 44.56 -21.86 14.03
CA LEU A 463 45.75 -22.61 14.44
C LEU A 463 47.01 -22.21 13.66
N SER A 464 46.97 -21.13 12.89
CA SER A 464 48.14 -20.68 12.14
C SER A 464 48.20 -19.16 12.03
N GLN A 465 48.30 -18.44 13.15
CA GLN A 465 48.87 -17.10 13.13
C GLN A 465 49.92 -16.95 14.24
N VAL A 466 51.18 -16.85 13.80
CA VAL A 466 52.28 -16.24 14.54
C VAL A 466 51.99 -14.74 14.62
N SER A 467 51.96 -14.19 15.84
CA SER A 467 51.72 -12.77 16.06
C SER A 467 52.86 -11.92 15.51
N GLN A 468 52.54 -10.83 14.82
CA GLN A 468 53.42 -9.66 14.73
C GLN A 468 52.79 -8.48 15.47
N PRO A 469 53.61 -7.57 16.04
CA PRO A 469 53.16 -6.59 17.02
C PRO A 469 52.41 -5.42 16.38
N ALA A 470 51.46 -4.88 17.13
CA ALA A 470 50.64 -3.73 16.79
C ALA A 470 51.47 -2.44 16.64
N GLU A 471 51.32 -1.76 15.51
CA GLU A 471 51.68 -0.35 15.37
C GLU A 471 50.47 0.53 15.74
N LEU A 472 50.72 1.50 16.61
CA LEU A 472 49.78 2.50 17.11
C LEU A 472 49.35 3.46 15.98
N PRO A 473 48.07 3.84 15.86
CA PRO A 473 47.66 4.92 14.98
C PRO A 473 47.99 6.30 15.59
N PRO A 474 48.32 7.32 14.79
CA PRO A 474 48.39 8.69 15.28
C PRO A 474 46.99 9.26 15.52
N ALA A 475 46.95 10.21 16.46
CA ALA A 475 45.78 10.80 17.08
C ALA A 475 44.73 11.37 16.13
N GLU A 476 43.48 11.21 16.58
CA GLU A 476 42.25 11.79 16.07
C GLU A 476 42.33 13.31 15.89
N SER A 477 41.72 13.81 14.82
CA SER A 477 41.25 15.19 14.76
C SER A 477 39.72 15.15 14.67
N GLU A 478 39.08 15.63 15.73
CA GLU A 478 37.64 15.70 15.93
C GLU A 478 36.94 16.37 14.75
N ARG A 479 36.09 15.64 14.03
CA ARG A 479 34.98 16.22 13.25
C ARG A 479 33.74 15.35 13.33
N SER A 480 32.78 15.86 14.11
CA SER A 480 31.33 15.68 14.01
C SER A 480 30.81 14.29 13.63
N GLN A 481 30.34 13.55 14.63
CA GLN A 481 29.46 12.39 14.47
C GLN A 481 28.16 12.80 13.76
N ILE A 482 28.11 12.64 12.44
CA ILE A 482 26.84 12.50 11.73
C ILE A 482 26.54 11.01 11.71
N HIS A 483 25.66 10.59 12.61
CA HIS A 483 25.12 9.23 12.63
C HIS A 483 24.22 9.07 11.40
N LEU A 484 24.79 8.61 10.28
CA LEU A 484 24.00 8.04 9.19
C LEU A 484 23.46 6.70 9.70
N SER A 485 22.24 6.74 10.23
CA SER A 485 21.42 5.57 10.47
C SER A 485 21.19 4.86 9.13
N VAL A 486 21.96 3.81 8.89
CA VAL A 486 21.73 2.90 7.78
C VAL A 486 20.45 2.12 8.11
N LEU A 487 19.34 2.52 7.50
CA LEU A 487 18.10 1.76 7.55
C LEU A 487 18.33 0.35 6.94
N PRO A 488 17.77 -0.72 7.54
CA PRO A 488 17.91 -2.07 7.00
C PRO A 488 17.29 -2.17 5.60
N ARG A 489 17.99 -2.83 4.68
CA ARG A 489 17.45 -3.23 3.37
C ARG A 489 16.31 -4.23 3.58
N VAL A 490 15.07 -3.75 3.50
CA VAL A 490 13.88 -4.59 3.34
C VAL A 490 13.84 -5.09 1.90
N THR A 491 13.87 -6.40 1.72
CA THR A 491 13.61 -7.09 0.46
C THR A 491 12.20 -6.75 -0.05
N PRO A 492 12.01 -6.37 -1.33
CA PRO A 492 10.67 -6.07 -1.82
C PRO A 492 9.87 -7.36 -1.99
N LEU A 493 8.89 -7.57 -1.12
CA LEU A 493 7.75 -8.43 -1.37
C LEU A 493 7.03 -7.98 -2.64
N GLN A 494 6.86 -8.88 -3.60
CA GLN A 494 6.00 -8.64 -4.76
C GLN A 494 4.55 -8.43 -4.31
N ARG A 495 4.15 -7.16 -4.17
CA ARG A 495 2.74 -6.79 -4.04
C ARG A 495 2.07 -6.95 -5.41
N LYS A 496 1.11 -7.88 -5.48
CA LYS A 496 0.13 -7.97 -6.56
C LYS A 496 -0.55 -6.61 -6.71
N LYS A 497 -0.51 -6.05 -7.91
CA LYS A 497 -1.14 -4.78 -8.27
C LYS A 497 -2.66 -4.95 -8.20
N TYR A 498 -3.27 -4.48 -7.11
CA TYR A 498 -4.66 -4.06 -7.13
C TYR A 498 -4.70 -2.63 -7.70
N PHE A 499 -5.53 -2.41 -8.71
CA PHE A 499 -5.83 -1.07 -9.23
C PHE A 499 -6.40 -0.20 -8.11
N PRO A 500 -5.78 0.95 -7.77
CA PRO A 500 -6.45 1.97 -6.97
C PRO A 500 -7.28 2.86 -7.90
N ILE A 501 -8.59 2.81 -7.73
CA ILE A 501 -9.52 3.82 -8.22
C ILE A 501 -9.49 4.96 -7.20
N THR A 502 -8.65 5.97 -7.44
CA THR A 502 -8.84 7.36 -7.00
C THR A 502 -7.84 8.25 -7.74
N PRO A 503 -8.26 9.42 -8.26
CA PRO A 503 -7.43 10.24 -9.12
C PRO A 503 -6.64 11.23 -8.27
N LEU A 504 -5.35 11.00 -8.08
CA LEU A 504 -4.43 12.06 -7.67
C LEU A 504 -3.11 11.87 -8.43
N GLY A 505 -2.97 12.71 -9.43
CA GLY A 505 -1.85 12.75 -10.36
C GLY A 505 -2.09 13.87 -11.36
N SER A 506 -2.50 15.05 -10.89
CA SER A 506 -2.31 16.29 -11.64
C SER A 506 -0.81 16.57 -11.68
N GLN A 507 -0.09 15.85 -12.54
CA GLN A 507 1.05 16.45 -13.21
C GLN A 507 0.49 17.45 -14.23
N THR A 508 -0.05 18.56 -13.72
CA THR A 508 -0.04 19.79 -14.49
C THR A 508 1.43 20.08 -14.73
N GLN A 509 1.84 20.01 -15.99
CA GLN A 509 3.06 20.67 -16.42
C GLN A 509 2.86 22.15 -16.05
N LEU A 510 3.43 22.55 -14.91
CA LEU A 510 3.43 23.94 -14.48
C LEU A 510 4.17 24.71 -15.57
N ILE A 511 3.39 25.48 -16.33
CA ILE A 511 3.86 26.54 -17.20
C ILE A 511 4.87 27.34 -16.38
N HIS A 512 6.12 27.40 -16.82
CA HIS A 512 7.24 27.93 -16.04
C HIS A 512 7.21 29.46 -15.84
N ASP A 513 6.12 30.13 -16.19
CA ASP A 513 6.00 31.60 -16.19
C ASP A 513 4.84 32.11 -15.31
N VAL A 514 4.62 31.52 -14.14
CA VAL A 514 3.72 32.13 -13.14
C VAL A 514 4.49 33.14 -12.31
N ASN A 515 4.31 34.43 -12.62
CA ASN A 515 4.85 35.55 -11.86
C ASN A 515 4.24 35.60 -10.44
N ILE A 516 5.05 35.96 -9.43
CA ILE A 516 4.62 36.11 -8.02
C ILE A 516 3.44 37.08 -7.91
N THR A 517 3.41 38.13 -8.74
CA THR A 517 2.31 39.10 -8.79
C THR A 517 0.98 38.48 -9.19
N LYS A 518 0.98 37.47 -10.08
CA LYS A 518 -0.25 36.74 -10.43
C LYS A 518 -0.72 35.88 -9.26
N LEU A 519 0.20 35.18 -8.59
CA LEU A 519 -0.13 34.37 -7.41
C LEU A 519 -0.67 35.23 -6.26
N LEU A 520 -0.13 36.44 -6.07
CA LEU A 520 -0.63 37.40 -5.09
C LEU A 520 -2.08 37.82 -5.39
N TYR A 521 -2.37 38.17 -6.64
CA TYR A 521 -3.74 38.53 -7.03
C TYR A 521 -4.70 37.35 -6.96
N ASP A 522 -4.27 36.15 -7.33
CA ASP A 522 -5.07 34.94 -7.21
C ASP A 522 -5.40 34.62 -5.73
N CYS A 523 -4.46 34.89 -4.81
CA CYS A 523 -4.69 34.74 -3.37
C CYS A 523 -5.70 35.76 -2.83
N LEU A 524 -5.57 37.03 -3.23
CA LEU A 524 -6.49 38.10 -2.80
C LEU A 524 -7.89 37.88 -3.37
N ASP A 525 -8.00 37.51 -4.64
CA ASP A 525 -9.26 37.18 -5.30
C ASP A 525 -9.91 35.96 -4.62
N ALA A 526 -9.13 34.96 -4.22
CA ALA A 526 -9.62 33.79 -3.48
C ALA A 526 -10.10 34.12 -2.06
N MET A 527 -9.49 35.11 -1.39
CA MET A 527 -9.94 35.63 -0.10
C MET A 527 -11.05 36.69 -0.22
N ARG A 528 -11.41 37.11 -1.43
CA ARG A 528 -12.35 38.21 -1.74
C ARG A 528 -11.89 39.56 -1.18
N VAL A 529 -10.59 39.82 -1.25
CA VAL A 529 -9.93 41.03 -0.75
C VAL A 529 -9.48 41.91 -1.94
N THR A 530 -9.36 43.22 -1.73
CA THR A 530 -8.86 44.18 -2.71
C THR A 530 -7.42 43.89 -3.13
N ARG A 531 -7.12 44.05 -4.43
CA ARG A 531 -5.78 43.83 -5.00
C ARG A 531 -4.73 44.85 -4.52
N ASP A 532 -5.18 45.97 -3.98
CA ASP A 532 -4.32 47.06 -3.46
C ASP A 532 -3.49 46.62 -2.23
N ASP A 533 -3.90 45.54 -1.56
CA ASP A 533 -3.23 45.02 -0.36
C ASP A 533 -2.18 43.93 -0.66
N ALA A 534 -1.84 43.70 -1.94
CA ALA A 534 -0.85 42.70 -2.36
C ALA A 534 0.52 42.87 -1.69
N ASP A 535 0.98 44.10 -1.50
CA ASP A 535 2.25 44.39 -0.84
C ASP A 535 2.22 44.07 0.66
N GLN A 536 1.06 44.22 1.31
CA GLN A 536 0.89 43.88 2.72
C GLN A 536 0.84 42.36 2.91
N LEU A 537 0.19 41.63 2.00
CA LEU A 537 0.14 40.17 2.05
C LEU A 537 1.52 39.54 1.81
N LEU A 538 2.27 40.10 0.87
CA LEU A 538 3.62 39.65 0.60
C LEU A 538 4.52 39.84 1.82
N LYS A 539 4.45 41.02 2.48
CA LYS A 539 5.21 41.32 3.71
C LYS A 539 4.86 40.38 4.86
N ASP A 540 3.58 40.23 5.16
CA ASP A 540 3.08 39.36 6.22
C ASP A 540 3.55 37.90 6.04
N LEU A 541 3.62 37.44 4.79
CA LEU A 541 4.05 36.09 4.47
C LEU A 541 5.58 35.94 4.46
N THR A 542 6.32 36.98 4.07
CA THR A 542 7.79 37.00 4.18
C THR A 542 8.30 37.09 5.61
N ASP A 543 7.54 37.72 6.51
CA ASP A 543 7.92 37.84 7.93
C ASP A 543 7.80 36.50 8.67
N GLU A 544 6.86 35.63 8.25
CA GLU A 544 6.65 34.30 8.86
C GLU A 544 7.48 33.18 8.17
N LEU A 545 8.10 33.46 7.02
CA LEU A 545 8.94 32.49 6.29
C LEU A 545 10.16 31.96 7.07
N PRO A 546 10.90 32.79 7.86
CA PRO A 546 12.01 32.32 8.68
C PRO A 546 11.60 31.28 9.73
N ASP A 547 10.39 31.39 10.30
CA ASP A 547 9.85 30.45 11.28
C ASP A 547 9.52 29.09 10.64
N VAL A 548 9.11 29.09 9.37
CA VAL A 548 8.90 27.86 8.57
C VAL A 548 10.23 27.21 8.20
N LEU A 549 11.22 28.01 7.81
CA LEU A 549 12.56 27.52 7.41
C LEU A 549 13.38 27.00 8.60
N SER A 550 13.20 27.59 9.79
CA SER A 550 13.81 27.11 11.04
C SER A 550 13.09 25.92 11.68
N GLY A 551 11.89 25.58 11.17
CA GLY A 551 11.07 24.48 11.68
C GLY A 551 10.33 24.78 12.99
N MET A 552 10.31 26.03 13.44
CA MET A 552 9.59 26.45 14.65
C MET A 552 8.07 26.42 14.47
N LYS A 553 7.58 26.68 13.25
CA LYS A 553 6.16 26.59 12.88
C LYS A 553 5.99 25.69 11.68
N SER A 554 4.93 24.89 11.67
CA SER A 554 4.56 24.13 10.48
C SER A 554 4.08 25.06 9.36
N ARG A 555 4.37 24.70 8.11
CA ARG A 555 3.79 25.35 6.92
C ARG A 555 2.28 25.52 7.05
N TYR A 556 1.59 24.52 7.59
CA TYR A 556 0.15 24.55 7.79
C TYR A 556 -0.26 25.63 8.78
N GLU A 557 0.46 25.76 9.89
CA GLU A 557 0.15 26.72 10.97
C GLU A 557 0.34 28.17 10.50
N VAL A 558 1.38 28.43 9.70
CA VAL A 558 1.61 29.77 9.12
C VAL A 558 0.49 30.14 8.15
N ILE A 559 0.11 29.24 7.25
CA ILE A 559 -1.00 29.50 6.30
C ILE A 559 -2.33 29.66 7.04
N ASP A 560 -2.60 28.81 8.04
CA ASP A 560 -3.80 28.88 8.88
C ASP A 560 -3.89 30.22 9.64
N SER A 561 -2.77 30.68 10.21
CA SER A 561 -2.69 31.95 10.92
C SER A 561 -2.88 33.17 10.01
N LEU A 562 -2.28 33.15 8.81
CA LEU A 562 -2.39 34.25 7.84
C LEU A 562 -3.81 34.36 7.28
N VAL A 563 -4.44 33.24 6.92
CA VAL A 563 -5.83 33.25 6.43
C VAL A 563 -6.78 33.76 7.51
N ARG A 564 -6.60 33.37 8.78
CA ARG A 564 -7.41 33.89 9.90
C ARG A 564 -7.18 35.38 10.14
N LYS A 565 -5.93 35.84 10.13
CA LYS A 565 -5.56 37.26 10.31
C LYS A 565 -6.19 38.14 9.23
N TRP A 566 -6.12 37.70 7.98
CA TRP A 566 -6.68 38.43 6.84
C TRP A 566 -8.21 38.42 6.85
N LEU A 567 -8.86 37.30 7.21
CA LEU A 567 -10.32 37.28 7.34
C LEU A 567 -10.84 38.17 8.47
N LEU A 568 -10.14 38.22 9.60
CA LEU A 568 -10.46 39.12 10.71
C LEU A 568 -10.33 40.60 10.30
N LYS A 569 -9.31 40.95 9.51
CA LYS A 569 -9.06 42.32 9.04
C LYS A 569 -10.19 42.86 8.16
N TYR A 570 -10.82 42.02 7.34
CA TYR A 570 -11.94 42.41 6.45
C TYR A 570 -13.33 42.04 7.02
N GLY A 571 -13.43 41.78 8.33
CA GLY A 571 -14.72 41.59 9.02
C GLY A 571 -15.43 40.26 8.74
N GLY A 572 -14.70 39.24 8.29
CA GLY A 572 -15.23 37.89 8.08
C GLY A 572 -15.19 37.02 9.34
N ASP A 573 -16.12 36.06 9.45
CA ASP A 573 -16.19 35.14 10.59
C ASP A 573 -14.98 34.18 10.65
N PRO A 574 -14.12 34.25 11.69
CA PRO A 574 -12.95 33.38 11.83
C PRO A 574 -13.31 31.92 12.14
N SER A 575 -14.59 31.58 12.33
CA SER A 575 -15.08 30.21 12.47
C SER A 575 -15.34 29.53 11.12
N HIS A 576 -15.44 30.31 10.03
CA HIS A 576 -15.79 29.81 8.70
C HIS A 576 -14.62 29.78 7.70
N TYR A 577 -13.41 30.18 8.11
CA TYR A 577 -12.23 30.17 7.23
C TYR A 577 -11.90 28.78 6.66
N LYS A 578 -12.20 27.69 7.40
CA LYS A 578 -12.04 26.30 6.93
C LYS A 578 -12.88 25.95 5.70
N LYS A 579 -13.89 26.76 5.36
CA LYS A 579 -14.70 26.63 4.13
C LYS A 579 -14.02 27.28 2.91
N GLN A 580 -12.98 28.09 3.10
CA GLN A 580 -12.23 28.75 2.03
C GLN A 580 -11.00 27.93 1.61
N THR A 581 -11.22 26.68 1.20
CA THR A 581 -10.14 25.77 0.75
C THR A 581 -9.34 26.37 -0.40
N ARG A 582 -9.99 27.13 -1.30
CA ARG A 582 -9.33 27.83 -2.41
C ARG A 582 -8.34 28.90 -1.94
N ALA A 583 -8.69 29.70 -0.92
CA ALA A 583 -7.78 30.70 -0.36
C ALA A 583 -6.57 30.03 0.29
N PHE A 584 -6.81 28.95 1.04
CA PHE A 584 -5.75 28.15 1.65
C PHE A 584 -4.80 27.56 0.61
N ASP A 585 -5.34 26.94 -0.45
CA ASP A 585 -4.55 26.34 -1.53
C ASP A 585 -3.76 27.39 -2.31
N SER A 586 -4.36 28.56 -2.59
CA SER A 586 -3.66 29.66 -3.27
C SER A 586 -2.50 30.20 -2.44
N LEU A 587 -2.70 30.45 -1.14
CA LEU A 587 -1.66 30.95 -0.24
C LEU A 587 -0.57 29.90 -0.01
N ALA A 588 -0.94 28.61 0.01
CA ALA A 588 -0.02 27.49 0.05
C ALA A 588 0.90 27.44 -1.19
N THR A 589 0.36 27.71 -2.38
CA THR A 589 1.14 27.73 -3.63
C THR A 589 2.10 28.91 -3.70
N LEU A 590 1.68 30.08 -3.18
CA LEU A 590 2.51 31.27 -3.05
C LEU A 590 3.66 31.01 -2.06
N ALA A 591 3.36 30.47 -0.88
CA ALA A 591 4.37 30.11 0.12
C ALA A 591 5.40 29.12 -0.43
N ASP A 592 4.97 28.08 -1.16
CA ASP A 592 5.89 27.13 -1.80
C ASP A 592 6.83 27.78 -2.83
N ARG A 593 6.32 28.75 -3.58
CA ARG A 593 7.11 29.47 -4.57
C ARG A 593 8.18 30.34 -3.89
N LEU A 594 7.81 31.04 -2.82
CA LEU A 594 8.76 31.87 -2.07
C LEU A 594 9.77 31.03 -1.28
N ILE A 595 9.36 29.91 -0.67
CA ILE A 595 10.28 28.97 -0.01
C ILE A 595 11.28 28.44 -1.03
N LYS A 596 10.84 28.03 -2.22
CA LYS A 596 11.76 27.58 -3.30
C LYS A 596 12.71 28.69 -3.73
N GLN A 597 12.24 29.93 -3.86
CA GLN A 597 13.11 31.07 -4.18
C GLN A 597 14.13 31.35 -3.08
N HIS A 598 13.71 31.37 -1.81
CA HIS A 598 14.61 31.54 -0.67
C HIS A 598 15.64 30.41 -0.57
N VAL A 599 15.24 29.16 -0.77
CA VAL A 599 16.16 28.01 -0.79
C VAL A 599 17.12 28.12 -1.96
N SER A 600 16.68 28.53 -3.15
CA SER A 600 17.55 28.73 -4.32
C SER A 600 18.50 29.93 -4.18
N LEU A 601 18.16 30.92 -3.36
CA LEU A 601 19.03 32.06 -3.04
C LEU A 601 20.00 31.73 -1.89
N SER A 602 19.58 30.91 -0.94
CA SER A 602 20.38 30.52 0.25
C SER A 602 21.40 29.43 -0.07
N TYR A 603 21.04 28.51 -0.98
CA TYR A 603 21.94 27.53 -1.56
C TYR A 603 22.25 27.98 -2.98
N GLY A 604 23.30 28.80 -3.14
CA GLY A 604 23.85 29.14 -4.45
C GLY A 604 24.09 27.88 -5.29
N PRO A 605 24.09 27.99 -6.62
CA PRO A 605 23.93 26.85 -7.51
C PRO A 605 25.09 25.85 -7.33
N PHE A 606 24.76 24.67 -6.81
CA PHE A 606 25.60 23.46 -6.79
C PHE A 606 25.39 22.62 -8.05
#